data_AF-A0A7C4YUM6-F1
#
_entry.id   AF-A0A7C4YUM6-F1
#
_cell.length_a   1.000
_cell.length_b   1.000
_cell.length_c   1.000
_cell.angle_alpha   90.00
_cell.angle_beta   90.00
_cell.angle_gamma   90.00
#
_symmetry.space_group_name_H-M   'P 1'
#
loop_
_entity.id
_entity.type
_entity.pdbx_description
1 polymer ?
#
loop_
_entity_poly.entity_id
_entity_poly.type
_entity_poly.pdbx_seq_one_letter_code
_entity_poly.pdbx_strand_id
1 'polypeptide(L)'
;MNILDENISKSQRQLLESWRISIKQVGVNTGRSGMKDSEIIPFLQGLRRPTFFTRDDGFYKPRLCHARYSLIYLDVEKSEAAIFIRRLLKHTDFNTQAKRMGNVLRVSHTGLACWRLHIRAELHFDWDR
;
A
#
# COMPACT_ATOMS: atom_id res chain seq x y z
N MET A 1 8.11 -0.09 7.24
CA MET A 1 6.87 0.03 8.05
C MET A 1 5.68 -0.05 7.13
N ASN A 2 4.70 -0.90 7.44
CA ASN A 2 3.46 -1.00 6.67
C ASN A 2 2.34 -0.26 7.40
N ILE A 3 1.55 0.53 6.68
CA ILE A 3 0.49 1.35 7.23
C ILE A 3 -0.80 1.08 6.45
N LEU A 4 -1.88 0.75 7.15
CA LEU A 4 -3.21 0.70 6.58
C LEU A 4 -3.89 2.06 6.70
N ASP A 5 -4.64 2.40 5.67
CA ASP A 5 -5.62 3.45 5.71
C ASP A 5 -6.76 3.13 6.69
N GLU A 6 -7.50 4.16 7.09
CA GLU A 6 -8.66 4.03 7.99
C GLU A 6 -9.80 3.22 7.35
N ASN A 7 -9.88 3.19 6.01
CA ASN A 7 -10.89 2.44 5.27
C ASN A 7 -10.68 0.90 5.26
N ILE A 8 -9.55 0.40 5.78
CA ILE A 8 -9.30 -1.03 5.91
C ILE A 8 -9.93 -1.55 7.21
N SER A 9 -10.81 -2.54 7.10
CA SER A 9 -11.58 -3.01 8.25
C SER A 9 -10.72 -3.64 9.35
N LYS A 10 -11.21 -3.56 10.59
CA LYS A 10 -10.55 -4.14 11.77
C LYS A 10 -10.26 -5.64 11.62
N SER A 11 -11.18 -6.40 11.03
CA SER A 11 -11.01 -7.84 10.83
C SER A 11 -9.84 -8.16 9.89
N GLN A 12 -9.66 -7.36 8.83
CA GLN A 12 -8.50 -7.51 7.93
C GLN A 12 -7.18 -7.17 8.62
N ARG A 13 -7.15 -6.11 9.44
CA ARG A 13 -5.97 -5.80 10.27
C ARG A 13 -5.64 -6.93 11.22
N GLN A 14 -6.63 -7.44 11.95
CA GLN A 14 -6.46 -8.56 12.88
C GLN A 14 -5.97 -9.83 12.17
N LEU A 15 -6.44 -10.09 10.95
CA LEU A 15 -5.98 -11.22 10.14
C LEU A 15 -4.49 -11.08 9.78
N LEU A 16 -4.04 -9.88 9.37
CA LEU A 16 -2.62 -9.61 9.12
C LEU A 16 -1.76 -9.80 10.39
N GLU A 17 -2.25 -9.33 11.53
CA GLU A 17 -1.58 -9.48 12.83
C GLU A 17 -1.45 -10.95 13.24
N SER A 18 -2.47 -11.77 13.01
CA SER A 18 -2.42 -13.21 13.28
C SER A 18 -1.36 -13.94 12.45
N TRP A 19 -1.05 -13.41 11.24
CA TRP A 19 0.05 -13.88 10.41
C TRP A 19 1.41 -13.25 10.75
N ARG A 20 1.50 -12.50 11.85
CA ARG A 20 2.70 -11.79 12.31
C ARG A 20 3.23 -10.74 11.31
N ILE A 21 2.34 -10.19 10.48
CA ILE A 21 2.69 -9.08 9.60
C ILE A 21 2.57 -7.80 10.41
N SER A 22 3.70 -7.11 10.63
CA SER A 22 3.73 -5.85 11.37
C SER A 22 3.07 -4.73 10.56
N ILE A 23 2.00 -4.18 11.11
CA ILE A 23 1.13 -3.16 10.51
C ILE A 23 0.84 -2.07 11.55
N LYS A 24 0.70 -0.83 11.10
CA LYS A 24 0.01 0.25 11.83
C LYS A 24 -1.22 0.68 11.05
N GLN A 25 -2.22 1.28 11.70
CA GLN A 25 -3.38 1.84 11.01
C GLN A 25 -3.57 3.32 11.34
N VAL A 26 -3.89 4.12 10.32
CA VAL A 26 -4.25 5.54 10.46
C VAL A 26 -5.48 5.67 11.36
N GLY A 27 -5.44 6.58 12.31
CA GLY A 27 -6.52 6.80 13.29
C GLY A 27 -6.58 5.76 14.41
N VAL A 28 -5.73 4.73 14.39
CA VAL A 28 -5.65 3.70 15.46
C VAL A 28 -4.30 3.71 16.15
N ASN A 29 -3.22 3.51 15.38
CA ASN A 29 -1.86 3.42 15.93
C ASN A 29 -0.96 4.58 15.48
N THR A 30 -1.38 5.34 14.47
CA THR A 30 -0.60 6.42 13.88
C THR A 30 -1.51 7.42 13.17
N GLY A 31 -1.05 8.65 12.94
CA GLY A 31 -1.87 9.71 12.37
C GLY A 31 -3.12 10.03 13.21
N ARG A 32 -4.06 10.76 12.61
CA ARG A 32 -5.40 11.03 13.17
C ARG A 32 -6.47 10.43 12.26
N SER A 33 -7.65 10.10 12.78
CA SER A 33 -8.77 9.68 11.92
C SER A 33 -9.32 10.88 11.14
N GLY A 34 -9.88 10.63 9.95
CA GLY A 34 -10.43 11.64 9.07
C GLY A 34 -9.37 12.53 8.40
N MET A 35 -8.14 12.03 8.26
CA MET A 35 -7.10 12.72 7.48
C MET A 35 -7.49 12.73 6.01
N LYS A 36 -7.43 13.91 5.39
CA LYS A 36 -7.66 14.05 3.95
C LYS A 36 -6.45 13.58 3.15
N ASP A 37 -6.63 13.30 1.86
CA ASP A 37 -5.54 12.98 0.92
C ASP A 37 -4.39 13.99 0.98
N SER A 38 -4.72 15.28 1.09
CA SER A 38 -3.75 16.38 1.21
C SER A 38 -2.90 16.32 2.47
N GLU A 39 -3.35 15.62 3.51
CA GLU A 39 -2.65 15.42 4.78
C GLU A 39 -1.90 14.08 4.81
N ILE A 40 -2.44 13.04 4.16
CA ILE A 40 -1.82 11.72 4.10
C ILE A 40 -0.44 11.79 3.44
N ILE A 41 -0.29 12.48 2.31
CA ILE A 41 1.00 12.51 1.60
C ILE A 41 2.11 13.17 2.44
N PRO A 42 1.95 14.39 2.99
CA PRO A 42 2.95 14.98 3.90
C PRO A 42 3.23 14.11 5.13
N PHE A 43 2.20 13.49 5.71
CA PHE A 43 2.36 12.57 6.83
C PHE A 43 3.26 11.38 6.46
N LEU A 44 3.05 10.74 5.31
CA LEU A 44 3.88 9.63 4.84
C LEU A 44 5.33 10.07 4.57
N GLN A 45 5.55 11.28 4.07
CA GLN A 45 6.90 11.83 3.86
C GLN A 45 7.68 12.01 5.17
N GLY A 46 6.99 12.33 6.27
CA GLY A 46 7.57 12.45 7.61
C GLY A 46 8.04 11.12 8.21
N LEU A 47 7.57 9.99 7.69
CA LEU A 47 7.89 8.66 8.20
C LEU A 47 9.10 8.05 7.48
N ARG A 48 9.76 7.08 8.13
CA ARG A 48 10.90 6.37 7.55
C ARG A 48 10.44 5.28 6.59
N ARG A 49 10.34 5.63 5.29
CA ARG A 49 10.10 4.70 4.17
C ARG A 49 8.80 3.87 4.31
N PRO A 50 7.63 4.46 4.60
CA PRO A 50 6.42 3.68 4.79
C PRO A 50 5.89 3.07 3.48
N THR A 51 5.27 1.90 3.59
CA THR A 51 4.36 1.36 2.57
C THR A 51 2.94 1.56 3.07
N PHE A 52 2.17 2.39 2.36
CA PHE A 52 0.80 2.73 2.68
C PHE A 52 -0.17 1.89 1.83
N PHE A 53 -1.17 1.30 2.46
CA PHE A 53 -2.19 0.48 1.82
C PHE A 53 -3.56 1.14 1.98
N THR A 54 -4.24 1.38 0.87
CA THR A 54 -5.57 2.00 0.83
C THR A 54 -6.44 1.29 -0.21
N ARG A 55 -7.75 1.43 -0.06
CA ARG A 55 -8.74 1.09 -1.09
C ARG A 55 -9.27 2.31 -1.85
N ASP A 56 -8.70 3.49 -1.62
CA ASP A 56 -9.04 4.71 -2.33
C ASP A 56 -8.23 4.79 -3.65
N ASP A 57 -8.93 4.78 -4.78
CA ASP A 57 -8.36 4.85 -6.12
C ASP A 57 -7.73 6.22 -6.42
N GLY A 58 -8.11 7.25 -5.65
CA GLY A 58 -7.53 8.59 -5.68
C GLY A 58 -6.01 8.62 -5.46
N PHE A 59 -5.45 7.58 -4.83
CA PHE A 59 -4.00 7.42 -4.62
C PHE A 59 -3.29 6.69 -5.78
N TYR A 60 -4.00 6.11 -6.75
CA TYR A 60 -3.40 5.45 -7.91
C TYR A 60 -3.06 6.44 -9.02
N LYS A 61 -2.11 7.34 -8.76
CA LYS A 61 -1.71 8.40 -9.71
C LYS A 61 -0.20 8.43 -9.89
N PRO A 62 0.32 8.49 -11.14
CA PRO A 62 1.77 8.53 -11.40
C PRO A 62 2.48 9.67 -10.66
N ARG A 63 1.84 10.84 -10.56
CA ARG A 63 2.37 12.03 -9.88
C ARG A 63 2.61 11.85 -8.37
N LEU A 64 2.06 10.81 -7.76
CA LEU A 64 2.24 10.48 -6.35
C LEU A 64 3.42 9.53 -6.11
N CYS A 65 4.17 9.14 -7.16
CA CYS A 65 5.43 8.41 -6.97
C CYS A 65 6.42 9.27 -6.19
N HIS A 66 7.02 8.71 -5.14
CA HIS A 66 7.97 9.45 -4.31
C HIS A 66 8.98 8.52 -3.62
N ALA A 67 10.27 8.87 -3.65
CA ALA A 67 11.34 8.00 -3.14
C ALA A 67 11.23 7.64 -1.64
N ARG A 68 10.52 8.47 -0.85
CA ARG A 68 10.37 8.28 0.61
C ARG A 68 9.21 7.36 1.01
N TYR A 69 8.33 6.94 0.12
CA TYR A 69 7.22 6.06 0.47
C TYR A 69 6.83 5.15 -0.70
N SER A 70 5.83 4.29 -0.48
CA SER A 70 5.13 3.59 -1.54
C SER A 70 3.64 3.58 -1.26
N LEU A 71 2.83 3.77 -2.29
CA LEU A 71 1.36 3.75 -2.18
C LEU A 71 0.83 2.49 -2.85
N ILE A 72 -0.01 1.75 -2.14
CA ILE A 72 -0.62 0.51 -2.61
C ILE A 72 -2.13 0.70 -2.60
N TYR A 73 -2.71 0.85 -3.77
CA TYR A 73 -4.14 0.81 -4.00
C TYR A 73 -4.59 -0.66 -4.14
N LEU A 74 -5.49 -1.09 -3.27
CA LEU A 74 -6.07 -2.42 -3.23
C LEU A 74 -7.39 -2.42 -4.01
N ASP A 75 -7.30 -2.81 -5.28
CA ASP A 75 -8.44 -2.99 -6.20
C ASP A 75 -9.05 -4.38 -6.03
N VAL A 76 -9.51 -4.64 -4.80
CA VAL A 76 -10.09 -5.92 -4.36
C VAL A 76 -11.18 -5.68 -3.32
N GLU A 77 -11.95 -6.71 -2.99
CA GLU A 77 -13.05 -6.59 -2.04
C GLU A 77 -12.57 -6.28 -0.61
N LYS A 78 -13.45 -5.68 0.20
CA LYS A 78 -13.11 -5.24 1.58
C LYS A 78 -12.64 -6.41 2.45
N SER A 79 -13.17 -7.60 2.18
CA SER A 79 -12.87 -8.85 2.87
C SER A 79 -11.58 -9.52 2.39
N GLU A 80 -10.96 -9.05 1.31
CA GLU A 80 -9.79 -9.68 0.69
C GLU A 80 -8.49 -8.91 0.95
N ALA A 81 -8.57 -7.68 1.47
CA ALA A 81 -7.43 -6.79 1.65
C ALA A 81 -6.22 -7.46 2.31
N ALA A 82 -6.41 -8.20 3.40
CA ALA A 82 -5.33 -8.87 4.12
C ALA A 82 -4.62 -9.91 3.26
N ILE A 83 -5.38 -10.71 2.50
CA ILE A 83 -4.83 -11.76 1.63
C ILE A 83 -3.94 -11.13 0.55
N PHE A 84 -4.42 -10.08 -0.10
CA PHE A 84 -3.70 -9.39 -1.17
C PHE A 84 -2.50 -8.59 -0.66
N ILE A 85 -2.60 -7.97 0.52
CA ILE A 85 -1.45 -7.35 1.19
C ILE A 85 -0.37 -8.40 1.44
N ARG A 86 -0.73 -9.57 2.01
CA ARG A 86 0.22 -10.65 2.25
C ARG A 86 0.83 -11.17 0.95
N ARG A 87 0.04 -11.30 -0.11
CA ARG A 87 0.50 -11.75 -1.42
C ARG A 87 1.51 -10.77 -2.01
N LEU A 88 1.23 -9.46 -1.99
CA LEU A 88 2.16 -8.42 -2.43
C LEU A 88 3.46 -8.45 -1.63
N LEU A 89 3.38 -8.58 -0.30
CA LEU A 89 4.56 -8.62 0.56
C LEU A 89 5.45 -9.85 0.33
N LYS A 90 4.94 -10.87 -0.35
CA LYS A 90 5.72 -12.04 -0.79
C LYS A 90 6.18 -11.95 -2.25
N HIS A 91 5.58 -11.07 -3.05
CA HIS A 91 5.85 -10.94 -4.47
C HIS A 91 7.33 -10.67 -4.73
N THR A 92 7.97 -11.42 -5.61
CA THR A 92 9.42 -11.33 -5.88
C THR A 92 9.91 -9.92 -6.21
N ASP A 93 9.16 -9.17 -7.03
CA ASP A 93 9.45 -7.76 -7.33
C ASP A 93 9.21 -6.75 -6.19
N PHE A 94 8.48 -7.11 -5.12
CA PHE A 94 8.02 -6.16 -4.09
C PHE A 94 8.16 -6.67 -2.65
N ASN A 95 8.83 -7.80 -2.43
CA ASN A 95 8.92 -8.46 -1.12
C ASN A 95 9.74 -7.68 -0.08
N THR A 96 10.67 -6.83 -0.51
CA THR A 96 11.44 -5.97 0.41
C THR A 96 10.91 -4.54 0.43
N GLN A 97 11.10 -3.85 1.56
CA GLN A 97 10.76 -2.43 1.68
C GLN A 97 11.49 -1.60 0.60
N ALA A 98 12.76 -1.91 0.33
CA ALA A 98 13.55 -1.20 -0.66
C ALA A 98 12.95 -1.31 -2.06
N LYS A 99 12.53 -2.51 -2.47
CA LYS A 99 11.87 -2.76 -3.76
C LYS A 99 10.53 -2.06 -3.92
N ARG A 100 9.83 -1.78 -2.82
CA ARG A 100 8.54 -1.06 -2.86
C ARG A 100 8.67 0.45 -3.01
N MET A 101 9.75 1.06 -2.51
CA MET A 101 9.86 2.53 -2.46
C MET A 101 9.85 3.17 -3.83
N GLY A 102 9.26 4.37 -3.93
CA GLY A 102 9.17 5.10 -5.19
C GLY A 102 8.06 4.60 -6.12
N ASN A 103 7.25 3.64 -5.67
CA ASN A 103 6.21 3.04 -6.48
C ASN A 103 4.81 3.40 -5.98
N VAL A 104 3.90 3.55 -6.94
CA VAL A 104 2.45 3.53 -6.73
C VAL A 104 1.93 2.28 -7.42
N LEU A 105 1.38 1.34 -6.65
CA LEU A 105 0.90 0.06 -7.14
C LEU A 105 -0.62 -0.03 -7.07
N ARG A 106 -1.22 -0.65 -8.08
CA ARG A 106 -2.56 -1.25 -8.01
C ARG A 106 -2.39 -2.75 -7.84
N VAL A 107 -3.07 -3.30 -6.85
CA VAL A 107 -3.11 -4.73 -6.54
C VAL A 107 -4.52 -5.24 -6.85
N SER A 108 -4.66 -6.17 -7.79
CA SER A 108 -5.96 -6.75 -8.19
C SER A 108 -5.88 -8.27 -8.30
N HIS A 109 -7.01 -8.93 -8.57
CA HIS A 109 -7.05 -10.38 -8.80
C HIS A 109 -6.18 -10.83 -9.99
N THR A 110 -6.07 -10.00 -11.04
CA THR A 110 -5.33 -10.34 -12.26
C THR A 110 -3.83 -10.16 -12.15
N GLY A 111 -3.35 -9.31 -11.23
CA GLY A 111 -1.92 -9.06 -11.07
C GLY A 111 -1.65 -7.73 -10.36
N LEU A 112 -0.48 -7.17 -10.67
CA LEU A 112 -0.05 -5.85 -10.21
C LEU A 112 0.11 -4.92 -11.40
N ALA A 113 -0.33 -3.68 -11.25
CA ALA A 113 0.05 -2.57 -12.12
C ALA A 113 0.83 -1.55 -11.30
N CYS A 114 1.86 -0.92 -11.88
CA CYS A 114 2.81 -0.12 -11.14
C CYS A 114 3.26 1.11 -11.92
N TRP A 115 3.11 2.27 -11.30
CA TRP A 115 3.86 3.46 -11.63
C TRP A 115 5.14 3.51 -10.79
N ARG A 116 6.26 3.84 -11.43
CA ARG A 116 7.55 3.99 -10.77
C ARG A 116 8.09 5.40 -10.97
N LEU A 117 8.79 5.90 -9.97
CA LEU A 117 9.50 7.16 -10.06
C LEU A 117 10.40 7.19 -11.30
N HIS A 118 10.32 8.27 -12.08
CA HIS A 118 11.04 8.50 -13.34
C HIS A 118 10.63 7.63 -14.54
N ILE A 119 9.66 6.73 -14.39
CA ILE A 119 9.13 5.93 -15.49
C ILE A 119 7.80 6.55 -15.94
N ARG A 120 7.65 6.77 -17.26
CA ARG A 120 6.45 7.41 -17.86
C ARG A 120 5.38 6.41 -18.32
N ALA A 121 5.63 5.12 -18.19
CA ALA A 121 4.72 4.05 -18.57
C ALA A 121 4.32 3.19 -17.35
N GLU A 122 3.11 2.63 -17.40
CA GLU A 122 2.63 1.68 -16.41
C GLU A 122 3.29 0.32 -16.66
N LEU A 123 3.79 -0.30 -15.60
CA LEU A 123 4.37 -1.65 -15.64
C LEU A 123 3.38 -2.66 -15.10
N HIS A 124 3.32 -3.84 -15.71
CA HIS A 124 2.46 -4.94 -15.28
C HIS A 124 3.29 -6.12 -14.79
N PHE A 125 2.80 -6.77 -13.74
CA PHE A 125 3.41 -7.97 -13.17
C PHE A 125 2.31 -9.00 -12.93
N ASP A 126 2.56 -10.23 -13.34
CA ASP A 126 1.72 -11.36 -12.98
C ASP A 126 1.97 -11.74 -11.52
N TRP A 127 1.00 -12.41 -10.91
CA TRP A 127 1.24 -13.01 -9.62
C TRP A 127 2.25 -14.16 -9.73
N ASP A 128 3.17 -14.23 -8.76
CA ASP A 128 4.03 -15.41 -8.58
C ASP A 128 3.18 -16.70 -8.53
N ARG A 129 3.64 -17.74 -9.23
CA ARG A 129 3.01 -19.07 -9.28
C ARG A 129 3.16 -19.85 -7.98
#